data_AF-A0A379U109-F1
#
_entry.id   AF-A0A379U109-F1
#
_cell.length_a   1.000
_cell.length_b   1.000
_cell.length_c   1.000
_cell.angle_alpha   90.00
_cell.angle_beta   90.00
_cell.angle_gamma   90.00
#
_symmetry.space_group_name_H-M   'P 1'
#
loop_
_entity.id
_entity.type
_entity.pdbx_description
1 polymer ?
#
loop_
_entity_poly.entity_id
_entity_poly.type
_entity_poly.pdbx_seq_one_letter_code
_entity_poly.pdbx_strand_id
1 'polypeptide(L)'
;MSEFSQTVPELVAWARKNDFSISLPVDRLSFLLAVATLNGERLDGEMSEGELVDAFRHVSDAFEQTSETIGVRANNAINDMVRQRLLNRFTSEQAEGNAIYRLTPLGIGITDYYIRQREFSTLRLSMQLSIVAGELKSAADAAQEGGDEFHWHRNVYAPLKYSVAEIFDSIDLTQRIMDEQQQQVKDDIAQLLNKDWRAAISSCELLLSETSGTLRELQDTLEAAGDKAAG
;
A
#
# COMPACT_ATOMS: atom_id res chain seq x y z
N MET A 1 -21.43 -0.24 -14.24
CA MET A 1 -20.85 -0.35 -12.89
C MET A 1 -21.68 -1.36 -12.13
N SER A 2 -21.15 -2.53 -11.78
CA SER A 2 -21.91 -3.50 -10.99
C SER A 2 -21.90 -3.04 -9.54
N GLU A 3 -23.07 -2.65 -9.02
CA GLU A 3 -23.29 -2.66 -7.57
C GLU A 3 -22.94 -4.07 -7.09
N PHE A 4 -21.84 -4.20 -6.34
CA PHE A 4 -21.47 -5.45 -5.68
C PHE A 4 -22.44 -5.65 -4.49
N SER A 5 -23.69 -5.97 -4.78
CA SER A 5 -24.66 -6.47 -3.81
C SER A 5 -24.47 -7.99 -3.67
N GLN A 6 -23.29 -8.42 -3.24
CA GLN A 6 -23.13 -9.79 -2.74
C GLN A 6 -23.37 -9.77 -1.24
N THR A 7 -24.30 -10.59 -0.77
CA THR A 7 -24.41 -10.88 0.66
C THR A 7 -23.09 -11.49 1.17
N VAL A 8 -22.82 -11.41 2.48
CA VAL A 8 -21.59 -11.97 3.07
C VAL A 8 -21.37 -13.44 2.66
N PRO A 9 -22.38 -14.35 2.68
CA PRO A 9 -22.19 -15.71 2.21
C PRO A 9 -21.89 -15.84 0.71
N GLU A 10 -22.47 -15.00 -0.14
CA GLU A 10 -22.19 -14.99 -1.58
C GLU A 10 -20.76 -14.56 -1.88
N LEU A 11 -20.24 -13.57 -1.15
CA LEU A 11 -18.85 -13.13 -1.27
C LEU A 11 -17.88 -14.26 -0.90
N VAL A 12 -18.15 -15.00 0.18
CA VAL A 12 -17.35 -16.16 0.59
C VAL A 12 -17.40 -17.27 -0.48
N ALA A 13 -18.59 -17.56 -1.01
CA ALA A 13 -18.75 -18.55 -2.08
C ALA A 13 -18.01 -18.13 -3.36
N TRP A 14 -18.04 -16.85 -3.71
CA TRP A 14 -17.31 -16.29 -4.85
C TRP A 14 -15.80 -16.39 -4.65
N ALA A 15 -15.26 -15.99 -3.49
CA ALA A 15 -13.84 -16.08 -3.20
C ALA A 15 -13.33 -17.54 -3.29
N ARG A 16 -14.08 -18.49 -2.72
CA ARG A 16 -13.78 -19.93 -2.81
C ARG A 16 -13.84 -20.44 -4.25
N LYS A 17 -14.86 -20.05 -5.03
CA LYS A 17 -15.02 -20.47 -6.43
C LYS A 17 -13.84 -20.00 -7.30
N ASN A 18 -13.26 -18.85 -6.99
CA ASN A 18 -12.13 -18.29 -7.73
C ASN A 18 -10.76 -18.69 -7.17
N ASP A 19 -10.71 -19.54 -6.13
CA ASP A 19 -9.46 -20.00 -5.48
C ASP A 19 -8.54 -18.85 -5.03
N PHE A 20 -9.11 -17.74 -4.53
CA PHE A 20 -8.29 -16.64 -4.03
C PHE A 20 -7.50 -17.09 -2.81
N SER A 21 -6.19 -17.00 -2.92
CA SER A 21 -5.25 -17.38 -1.88
C SER A 21 -3.97 -16.56 -2.00
N ILE A 22 -3.36 -16.29 -0.86
CA ILE A 22 -2.04 -15.68 -0.75
C ILE A 22 -1.23 -16.56 0.20
N SER A 23 -0.09 -17.04 -0.27
CA SER A 23 0.85 -17.88 0.44
C SER A 23 2.25 -17.31 0.23
N LEU A 24 2.66 -16.45 1.16
CA LEU A 24 3.97 -15.81 1.18
C LEU A 24 4.77 -16.19 2.44
N PRO A 25 5.34 -17.41 2.49
CA PRO A 25 6.38 -17.72 3.48
C PRO A 25 7.55 -16.73 3.41
N VAL A 26 8.39 -16.70 4.44
CA VAL A 26 9.43 -15.65 4.60
C VAL A 26 10.36 -15.54 3.38
N ASP A 27 10.75 -16.65 2.77
CA ASP A 27 11.57 -16.70 1.55
C ASP A 27 10.81 -16.16 0.32
N ARG A 28 9.52 -16.51 0.17
CA ARG A 28 8.66 -16.00 -0.90
C ARG A 28 8.36 -14.51 -0.77
N LEU A 29 8.11 -14.04 0.45
CA LEU A 29 7.95 -12.61 0.73
C LEU A 29 9.26 -11.87 0.44
N SER A 30 10.40 -12.39 0.91
CA SER A 30 11.72 -11.79 0.64
C SER A 30 11.99 -11.68 -0.86
N PHE A 31 11.62 -12.70 -1.64
CA PHE A 31 11.68 -12.65 -3.09
C PHE A 31 10.77 -11.58 -3.68
N LEU A 32 9.51 -11.49 -3.26
CA LEU A 32 8.59 -10.46 -3.73
C LEU A 32 9.11 -9.04 -3.39
N LEU A 33 9.72 -8.85 -2.22
CA LEU A 33 10.33 -7.58 -1.82
C LEU A 33 11.55 -7.25 -2.67
N ALA A 34 12.43 -8.23 -2.94
CA ALA A 34 13.57 -8.04 -3.84
C ALA A 34 13.12 -7.60 -5.24
N VAL A 35 12.05 -8.21 -5.76
CA VAL A 35 11.45 -7.83 -7.05
C VAL A 35 10.92 -6.40 -7.02
N ALA A 36 10.25 -5.99 -5.94
CA ALA A 36 9.76 -4.61 -5.80
C ALA A 36 10.87 -3.57 -5.70
N THR A 37 11.96 -3.88 -5.01
CA THR A 37 13.14 -3.00 -4.95
C THR A 37 13.74 -2.80 -6.35
N LEU A 38 13.94 -3.88 -7.11
CA LEU A 38 14.43 -3.81 -8.49
C LEU A 38 13.49 -3.04 -9.41
N ASN A 39 12.18 -3.18 -9.21
CA ASN A 39 11.18 -2.44 -9.96
C ASN A 39 11.19 -0.94 -9.62
N GLY A 40 11.45 -0.57 -8.36
CA GLY A 40 11.48 0.82 -7.89
C GLY A 40 12.70 1.61 -8.38
N GLU A 41 13.83 0.94 -8.58
CA GLU A 41 15.07 1.55 -9.08
C GLU A 41 15.13 1.63 -10.61
N ARG A 42 14.16 1.02 -11.31
CA ARG A 42 14.18 0.92 -12.77
C ARG A 42 13.83 2.24 -13.44
N LEU A 43 14.69 2.68 -14.37
CA LEU A 43 14.51 3.90 -15.15
C LEU A 43 13.75 3.67 -16.46
N ASP A 44 13.90 2.50 -17.09
CA ASP A 44 13.22 2.13 -18.33
C ASP A 44 13.09 0.60 -18.46
N GLY A 45 12.10 0.15 -19.23
CA GLY A 45 11.81 -1.26 -19.49
C GLY A 45 11.04 -1.97 -18.39
N GLU A 46 10.73 -3.24 -18.66
CA GLU A 46 10.00 -4.14 -17.75
C GLU A 46 10.90 -5.27 -17.31
N MET A 47 10.61 -5.90 -16.16
CA MET A 47 11.46 -6.97 -15.64
C MET A 47 11.43 -8.20 -16.53
N SER A 48 12.60 -8.67 -16.98
CA SER A 48 12.74 -9.91 -17.74
C SER A 48 12.68 -11.14 -16.82
N GLU A 49 12.55 -12.33 -17.41
CA GLU A 49 12.65 -13.58 -16.63
C GLU A 49 14.04 -13.76 -16.01
N GLY A 50 15.10 -13.37 -16.73
CA GLY A 50 16.48 -13.44 -16.26
C GLY A 50 16.69 -12.62 -14.98
N GLU A 51 16.16 -11.39 -14.97
CA GLU A 51 16.25 -10.50 -13.80
C GLU A 51 15.52 -11.06 -12.57
N LEU A 52 14.36 -11.72 -12.77
CA LEU A 52 13.66 -12.40 -11.68
C LEU A 52 14.42 -13.62 -11.16
N VAL A 53 15.05 -14.40 -12.04
CA VAL A 53 15.87 -15.55 -11.64
C VAL A 53 17.11 -15.09 -10.88
N ASP A 54 17.71 -13.99 -11.27
CA ASP A 54 18.86 -13.38 -10.60
C ASP A 54 18.47 -12.82 -9.22
N ALA A 55 17.33 -12.13 -9.12
CA ALA A 55 16.77 -11.72 -7.84
C ALA A 55 16.49 -12.92 -6.92
N PHE A 56 15.94 -14.01 -7.48
CA PHE A 56 15.70 -15.24 -6.73
C PHE A 56 17.00 -15.88 -6.24
N ARG A 57 18.09 -15.80 -7.01
CA ARG A 57 19.41 -16.31 -6.61
C ARG A 57 19.90 -15.62 -5.35
N HIS A 58 19.83 -14.29 -5.27
CA HIS A 58 20.21 -13.55 -4.07
C HIS A 58 19.42 -13.97 -2.83
N VAL A 59 18.12 -14.22 -2.98
CA VAL A 59 17.27 -14.70 -1.89
C VAL A 59 17.64 -16.14 -1.52
N SER A 60 17.83 -17.02 -2.50
CA SER A 60 18.24 -18.41 -2.25
C SER A 60 19.56 -18.47 -1.48
N ASP A 61 20.52 -17.62 -1.82
CA ASP A 61 21.82 -17.54 -1.15
C ASP A 61 21.68 -17.02 0.30
N ALA A 62 20.84 -16.00 0.52
CA ALA A 62 20.54 -15.46 1.85
C ALA A 62 19.86 -16.47 2.79
N PHE A 63 19.15 -17.45 2.24
CA PHE A 63 18.49 -18.53 2.99
C PHE A 63 19.32 -19.83 3.00
N GLU A 64 20.59 -19.79 2.58
CA GLU A 64 21.52 -20.94 2.57
C GLU A 64 20.99 -22.16 1.81
N GLN A 65 20.22 -21.93 0.74
CA GLN A 65 19.60 -22.99 -0.06
C GLN A 65 20.54 -23.52 -1.16
N THR A 66 20.34 -24.77 -1.59
CA THR A 66 21.21 -25.44 -2.56
C THR A 66 21.23 -24.75 -3.93
N SER A 67 22.43 -24.50 -4.47
CA SER A 67 22.63 -23.82 -5.75
C SER A 67 22.23 -24.65 -6.98
N GLU A 68 22.34 -25.98 -6.90
CA GLU A 68 22.07 -26.90 -8.01
C GLU A 68 20.61 -26.85 -8.51
N THR A 69 19.67 -26.45 -7.65
CA THR A 69 18.23 -26.46 -7.97
C THR A 69 17.63 -25.07 -8.19
N ILE A 70 18.45 -24.02 -8.24
CA ILE A 70 17.99 -22.62 -8.31
C ILE A 70 17.06 -22.39 -9.49
N GLY A 71 17.42 -22.84 -10.70
CA GLY A 71 16.59 -22.59 -11.89
C GLY A 71 15.17 -23.15 -11.76
N VAL A 72 15.04 -24.39 -11.26
CA VAL A 72 13.72 -25.02 -11.05
C VAL A 72 12.96 -24.32 -9.93
N ARG A 73 13.62 -23.96 -8.82
CA ARG A 73 12.98 -23.30 -7.68
C ARG A 73 12.57 -21.85 -7.99
N ALA A 74 13.34 -21.13 -8.79
CA ALA A 74 13.03 -19.81 -9.30
C ALA A 74 11.79 -19.86 -10.21
N ASN A 75 11.77 -20.76 -11.19
CA ASN A 75 10.61 -20.95 -12.06
C ASN A 75 9.35 -21.30 -11.27
N ASN A 76 9.47 -22.16 -10.25
CA ASN A 76 8.36 -22.47 -9.36
C ASN A 76 7.92 -21.24 -8.55
N ALA A 77 8.85 -20.41 -8.09
CA ALA A 77 8.56 -19.16 -7.38
C ALA A 77 7.77 -18.20 -8.27
N ILE A 78 8.28 -17.92 -9.47
CA ILE A 78 7.70 -16.97 -10.41
C ILE A 78 6.30 -17.43 -10.84
N ASN A 79 6.14 -18.71 -11.17
CA ASN A 79 4.82 -19.26 -11.53
C ASN A 79 3.81 -19.17 -10.37
N ASP A 80 4.27 -19.38 -9.13
CA ASP A 80 3.44 -19.23 -7.94
C ASP A 80 3.03 -17.76 -7.71
N MET A 81 3.96 -16.80 -7.87
CA MET A 81 3.65 -15.36 -7.82
C MET A 81 2.62 -14.95 -8.87
N VAL A 82 2.71 -15.50 -10.09
CA VAL A 82 1.72 -15.25 -11.14
C VAL A 82 0.37 -15.89 -10.80
N ARG A 83 0.35 -17.14 -10.32
CA ARG A 83 -0.87 -17.84 -9.91
C ARG A 83 -1.62 -17.09 -8.81
N GLN A 84 -0.89 -16.56 -7.82
CA GLN A 84 -1.43 -15.80 -6.70
C GLN A 84 -1.77 -14.33 -7.06
N ARG A 85 -1.63 -13.95 -8.34
CA ARG A 85 -1.89 -12.59 -8.85
C ARG A 85 -1.02 -11.52 -8.22
N LEU A 86 0.21 -11.86 -7.84
CA LEU A 86 1.22 -10.93 -7.33
C LEU A 86 2.06 -10.36 -8.47
N LEU A 87 2.27 -11.16 -9.52
CA LEU A 87 2.91 -10.75 -10.78
C LEU A 87 1.99 -11.02 -11.98
N ASN A 88 2.04 -10.15 -12.98
CA ASN A 88 1.54 -10.42 -14.32
C ASN A 88 2.71 -10.81 -15.21
N ARG A 89 2.51 -11.83 -16.07
CA ARG A 89 3.46 -12.25 -17.10
C ARG A 89 2.93 -11.89 -18.48
N PHE A 90 3.75 -11.25 -19.31
CA PHE A 90 3.46 -10.97 -20.72
C PHE A 90 4.53 -11.59 -21.61
N THR A 91 4.13 -12.16 -22.74
CA THR A 91 5.07 -12.67 -23.74
C THR A 91 5.72 -11.50 -24.48
N SER A 92 7.04 -11.52 -24.61
CA SER A 92 7.82 -10.49 -25.32
C SER A 92 9.04 -11.11 -25.97
N GLU A 93 9.06 -11.19 -27.31
CA GLU A 93 10.20 -11.76 -28.07
C GLU A 93 11.49 -10.94 -27.98
N GLN A 94 11.40 -9.69 -27.50
CA GLN A 94 12.53 -8.77 -27.38
C GLN A 94 13.23 -8.87 -26.01
N ALA A 95 12.57 -9.49 -25.02
CA ALA A 95 13.08 -9.63 -23.67
C ALA A 95 13.77 -10.98 -23.47
N GLU A 96 14.79 -10.99 -22.60
CA GLU A 96 15.42 -12.24 -22.16
C GLU A 96 14.39 -13.17 -21.50
N GLY A 97 14.37 -14.45 -21.92
CA GLY A 97 13.35 -15.42 -21.51
C GLY A 97 12.02 -15.31 -22.25
N ASN A 98 11.92 -14.47 -23.29
CA ASN A 98 10.71 -14.24 -24.08
C ASN A 98 9.50 -13.76 -23.25
N ALA A 99 9.74 -13.21 -22.06
CA ALA A 99 8.70 -12.79 -21.14
C ALA A 99 9.12 -11.56 -20.33
N ILE A 100 8.13 -10.73 -20.02
CA ILE A 100 8.27 -9.61 -19.09
C ILE A 100 7.26 -9.73 -17.95
N TYR A 101 7.61 -9.17 -16.80
CA TYR A 101 6.86 -9.29 -15.56
C TYR A 101 6.60 -7.95 -14.92
N ARG A 102 5.38 -7.76 -14.42
CA ARG A 102 4.95 -6.55 -13.69
C ARG A 102 4.32 -6.93 -12.36
N LEU A 103 4.60 -6.16 -11.32
CA LEU A 103 3.82 -6.22 -10.08
C LEU A 103 2.37 -5.84 -10.36
N THR A 104 1.45 -6.63 -9.84
CA THR A 104 0.02 -6.30 -9.88
C THR A 104 -0.30 -5.26 -8.79
N PRO A 105 -1.50 -4.65 -8.79
CA PRO A 105 -1.92 -3.80 -7.67
C PRO A 105 -1.85 -4.50 -6.30
N LEU A 106 -2.14 -5.80 -6.25
CA LEU A 106 -2.00 -6.61 -5.02
C LEU A 106 -0.52 -6.77 -4.63
N GLY A 107 0.35 -7.07 -5.59
CA GLY A 107 1.79 -7.16 -5.39
C GLY A 107 2.35 -5.84 -4.86
N ILE A 108 2.03 -4.72 -5.52
CA ILE A 108 2.42 -3.37 -5.08
C ILE A 108 1.92 -3.09 -3.67
N GLY A 109 0.64 -3.36 -3.37
CA GLY A 109 0.07 -3.10 -2.04
C GLY A 109 0.80 -3.85 -0.93
N ILE A 110 1.11 -5.13 -1.14
CA ILE A 110 1.88 -5.94 -0.18
C ILE A 110 3.30 -5.40 -0.03
N THR A 111 4.00 -5.11 -1.13
CA THR A 111 5.40 -4.70 -1.06
C THR A 111 5.57 -3.28 -0.54
N ASP A 112 4.66 -2.37 -0.89
CA ASP A 112 4.66 -0.99 -0.40
C ASP A 112 4.47 -0.92 1.11
N TYR A 113 3.75 -1.88 1.70
CA TYR A 113 3.59 -1.97 3.16
C TYR A 113 4.95 -2.18 3.86
N TYR A 114 5.85 -2.97 3.28
CA TYR A 114 7.15 -3.29 3.90
C TYR A 114 8.29 -2.35 3.46
N ILE A 115 8.33 -1.94 2.19
CA ILE A 115 9.48 -1.23 1.62
C ILE A 115 9.34 0.28 1.77
N ARG A 116 8.13 0.83 1.61
CA ARG A 116 7.96 2.27 1.75
C ARG A 116 7.87 2.61 3.22
N GLN A 117 8.89 3.30 3.73
CA GLN A 117 8.78 4.02 4.99
C GLN A 117 7.72 5.10 4.81
N ARG A 118 6.51 4.83 5.30
CA ARG A 118 5.42 5.79 5.30
C ARG A 118 5.45 6.54 6.62
N GLU A 119 6.33 7.54 6.70
CA GLU A 119 6.28 8.47 7.81
C GLU A 119 4.99 9.29 7.75
N PHE A 120 4.33 9.41 8.90
CA PHE A 120 3.27 10.37 9.04
C PHE A 120 3.83 11.79 8.83
N SER A 121 3.08 12.61 8.09
CA SER A 121 3.45 13.99 7.84
C SER A 121 2.22 14.88 7.93
N THR A 122 2.19 15.74 8.96
CA THR A 122 1.15 16.76 9.14
C THR A 122 1.05 17.67 7.91
N LEU A 123 2.19 18.00 7.27
CA LEU A 123 2.22 18.78 6.04
C LEU A 123 1.52 18.06 4.89
N ARG A 124 1.79 16.76 4.70
CA ARG A 124 1.11 15.95 3.66
C ARG A 124 -0.39 15.93 3.88
N LEU A 125 -0.83 15.66 5.12
CA LEU A 125 -2.24 15.63 5.48
C LEU A 125 -2.92 17.00 5.23
N SER A 126 -2.28 18.08 5.66
CA SER A 126 -2.78 19.44 5.44
C SER A 126 -2.92 19.79 3.95
N MET A 127 -1.95 19.41 3.11
CA MET A 127 -2.05 19.59 1.66
C MET A 127 -3.21 18.78 1.07
N GLN A 128 -3.36 17.51 1.46
CA GLN A 128 -4.45 16.65 1.00
C GLN A 128 -5.83 17.24 1.33
N LEU A 129 -6.01 17.71 2.57
CA LEU A 129 -7.25 18.33 3.01
C LEU A 129 -7.54 19.65 2.29
N SER A 130 -6.50 20.45 2.02
CA SER A 130 -6.66 21.68 1.23
C SER A 130 -7.13 21.40 -0.19
N ILE A 131 -6.62 20.34 -0.82
CA ILE A 131 -7.06 19.93 -2.17
C ILE A 131 -8.52 19.47 -2.12
N VAL A 132 -8.88 18.62 -1.15
CA VAL A 132 -10.26 18.14 -0.97
C VAL A 132 -11.23 19.28 -0.75
N ALA A 133 -10.90 20.26 0.10
CA ALA A 133 -11.76 21.41 0.34
C ALA A 133 -12.03 22.22 -0.95
N GLY A 134 -11.01 22.40 -1.79
CA GLY A 134 -11.15 23.08 -3.08
C GLY A 134 -12.03 22.31 -4.06
N GLU A 135 -11.84 20.99 -4.17
CA GLU A 135 -12.63 20.11 -5.04
C GLU A 135 -14.08 20.02 -4.58
N LEU A 136 -14.33 19.88 -3.27
CA LEU A 136 -15.67 19.87 -2.68
C LEU A 136 -16.41 21.17 -2.95
N LYS A 137 -15.76 22.32 -2.72
CA LYS A 137 -16.36 23.61 -2.99
C LYS A 137 -16.72 23.76 -4.48
N SER A 138 -15.80 23.42 -5.38
CA SER A 138 -16.05 23.51 -6.82
C SER A 138 -17.20 22.61 -7.26
N ALA A 139 -17.27 21.39 -6.73
CA ALA A 139 -18.37 20.46 -7.00
C ALA A 139 -19.70 20.95 -6.42
N ALA A 140 -19.69 21.56 -5.24
CA ALA A 140 -20.88 22.14 -4.60
C ALA A 140 -21.41 23.35 -5.39
N ASP A 141 -20.54 24.27 -5.80
CA ASP A 141 -20.89 25.43 -6.63
C ASP A 141 -21.48 24.96 -7.97
N ALA A 142 -20.82 24.00 -8.65
CA ALA A 142 -21.31 23.43 -9.90
C ALA A 142 -22.65 22.69 -9.76
N ALA A 143 -22.88 22.04 -8.62
CA ALA A 143 -24.17 21.39 -8.33
C ALA A 143 -25.30 22.41 -8.12
N GLN A 144 -25.01 23.56 -7.51
CA GLN A 144 -25.98 24.64 -7.32
C GLN A 144 -26.33 25.36 -8.62
N GLU A 145 -25.35 25.57 -9.50
CA GLU A 145 -25.56 26.13 -10.84
C GLU A 145 -26.47 25.24 -11.70
N GLY A 146 -26.49 23.93 -11.44
CA GLY A 146 -27.21 22.95 -12.23
C GLY A 146 -26.65 22.81 -13.65
N GLY A 147 -27.34 22.06 -14.51
CA GLY A 147 -26.87 21.83 -15.87
C GLY A 147 -27.47 20.58 -16.48
N ASP A 148 -26.91 20.18 -17.63
CA ASP A 148 -27.26 18.93 -18.30
C ASP A 148 -26.54 17.73 -17.68
N GLU A 149 -26.83 16.53 -18.18
CA GLU A 149 -26.23 15.28 -17.69
C GLU A 149 -24.70 15.30 -17.77
N PHE A 150 -24.14 15.90 -18.82
CA PHE A 150 -22.70 16.01 -18.99
C PHE A 150 -22.08 16.91 -17.91
N HIS A 151 -22.71 18.06 -17.61
CA HIS A 151 -22.29 18.94 -16.52
C HIS A 151 -22.27 18.20 -15.18
N TRP A 152 -23.36 17.50 -14.83
CA TRP A 152 -23.42 16.73 -13.58
C TRP A 152 -22.34 15.65 -13.51
N HIS A 153 -22.15 14.91 -14.60
CA HIS A 153 -21.16 13.84 -14.61
C HIS A 153 -19.73 14.38 -14.51
N ARG A 154 -19.43 15.47 -15.21
CA ARG A 154 -18.08 16.05 -15.32
C ARG A 154 -17.69 16.91 -14.13
N ASN A 155 -18.59 17.73 -13.62
CA ASN A 155 -18.27 18.81 -12.68
C ASN A 155 -18.71 18.50 -11.24
N VAL A 156 -19.58 17.51 -11.03
CA VAL A 156 -20.01 17.10 -9.69
C VAL A 156 -19.58 15.67 -9.40
N TYR A 157 -20.04 14.70 -10.19
CA TYR A 157 -19.76 13.28 -9.93
C TYR A 157 -18.26 12.95 -10.05
N ALA A 158 -17.61 13.35 -11.15
CA ALA A 158 -16.22 12.98 -11.39
C ALA A 158 -15.23 13.56 -10.32
N PRO A 159 -15.30 14.83 -9.91
CA PRO A 159 -14.47 15.35 -8.83
C PRO A 159 -14.69 14.61 -7.51
N LEU A 160 -15.95 14.36 -7.15
CA LEU A 160 -16.29 13.62 -5.93
C LEU A 160 -15.77 12.17 -5.96
N LYS A 161 -15.96 11.48 -7.09
CA LYS A 161 -15.68 10.05 -7.20
C LYS A 161 -14.19 9.73 -7.41
N TYR A 162 -13.49 10.53 -8.20
CA TYR A 162 -12.13 10.21 -8.66
C TYR A 162 -11.05 11.10 -8.04
N SER A 163 -11.42 12.16 -7.30
CA SER A 163 -10.48 13.01 -6.56
C SER A 163 -10.76 12.96 -5.07
N VAL A 164 -11.93 13.43 -4.64
CA VAL A 164 -12.27 13.52 -3.20
C VAL A 164 -12.25 12.15 -2.53
N ALA A 165 -12.90 11.14 -3.12
CA ALA A 165 -12.92 9.79 -2.55
C ALA A 165 -11.50 9.18 -2.43
N GLU A 166 -10.67 9.33 -3.46
CA GLU A 166 -9.29 8.79 -3.45
C GLU A 166 -8.41 9.48 -2.40
N ILE A 167 -8.58 10.80 -2.19
CA ILE A 167 -7.85 11.51 -1.15
C ILE A 167 -8.30 11.06 0.24
N PHE A 168 -9.61 10.84 0.45
CA PHE A 168 -10.11 10.28 1.71
C PHE A 168 -9.58 8.87 1.98
N ASP A 169 -9.55 7.99 0.97
CA ASP A 169 -8.94 6.66 1.09
C ASP A 169 -7.44 6.75 1.45
N SER A 170 -6.73 7.75 0.90
CA SER A 170 -5.33 8.02 1.26
C SER A 170 -5.18 8.49 2.72
N ILE A 171 -6.09 9.33 3.21
CA ILE A 171 -6.10 9.82 4.60
C ILE A 171 -6.42 8.67 5.57
N ASP A 172 -7.42 7.82 5.28
CA ASP A 172 -7.74 6.62 6.06
C ASP A 172 -6.53 5.70 6.16
N LEU A 173 -5.82 5.48 5.04
CA LEU A 173 -4.61 4.67 5.04
C LEU A 173 -3.50 5.28 5.91
N THR A 174 -3.33 6.60 5.91
CA THR A 174 -2.39 7.29 6.80
C THR A 174 -2.78 7.15 8.28
N GLN A 175 -4.07 7.16 8.62
CA GLN A 175 -4.52 6.90 9.99
C GLN A 175 -4.19 5.47 10.44
N ARG A 176 -4.41 4.46 9.58
CA ARG A 176 -4.05 3.07 9.89
C ARG A 176 -2.55 2.87 10.14
N ILE A 177 -1.71 3.55 9.35
CA ILE A 177 -0.26 3.55 9.55
C ILE A 177 0.10 4.16 10.91
N MET A 178 -0.59 5.21 11.32
CA MET A 178 -0.40 5.81 12.64
C MET A 178 -0.82 4.87 13.77
N ASP A 179 -1.88 4.08 13.59
CA ASP A 179 -2.29 3.05 14.55
C ASP A 179 -1.22 1.97 14.73
N GLU A 180 -0.58 1.54 13.63
CA GLU A 180 0.55 0.60 13.68
C GLU A 180 1.77 1.20 14.37
N GLN A 181 2.10 2.47 14.09
CA GLN A 181 3.19 3.18 14.75
C GLN A 181 2.95 3.28 16.27
N GLN A 182 1.73 3.57 16.71
CA GLN A 182 1.39 3.55 18.12
C GLN A 182 1.59 2.18 18.76
N GLN A 183 1.24 1.11 18.06
CA GLN A 183 1.43 -0.25 18.57
C GLN A 183 2.92 -0.58 18.67
N GLN A 184 3.73 -0.20 17.69
CA GLN A 184 5.18 -0.36 17.73
C GLN A 184 5.81 0.39 18.92
N VAL A 185 5.40 1.64 19.17
CA VAL A 185 5.89 2.42 20.32
C VAL A 185 5.55 1.73 21.65
N LYS A 186 4.36 1.12 21.78
CA LYS A 186 4.01 0.35 22.98
C LYS A 186 4.93 -0.85 23.17
N ASP A 187 5.23 -1.58 22.10
CA ASP A 187 6.10 -2.74 22.14
C ASP A 187 7.55 -2.34 22.48
N ASP A 188 8.04 -1.22 21.92
CA ASP A 188 9.36 -0.67 22.22
C ASP A 188 9.49 -0.24 23.69
N ILE A 189 8.48 0.45 24.23
CA ILE A 189 8.43 0.81 25.65
C ILE A 189 8.45 -0.44 26.52
N ALA A 190 7.65 -1.46 26.18
CA ALA A 190 7.62 -2.71 26.94
C ALA A 190 8.99 -3.41 26.93
N GLN A 191 9.68 -3.45 25.79
CA GLN A 191 11.02 -4.03 25.68
C GLN A 191 12.06 -3.23 26.46
N LEU A 192 12.02 -1.90 26.40
CA LEU A 192 12.94 -1.01 27.13
C LEU A 192 12.79 -1.19 28.65
N LEU A 193 11.55 -1.18 29.15
CA LEU A 193 11.27 -1.37 30.57
C LEU A 193 11.66 -2.77 31.07
N ASN A 194 11.50 -3.80 30.23
CA ASN A 194 11.88 -5.17 30.58
C ASN A 194 13.41 -5.35 30.67
N LYS A 195 14.19 -4.58 29.89
CA LYS A 195 15.66 -4.62 29.94
C LYS A 195 16.22 -3.88 31.14
N ASP A 196 15.86 -2.62 31.33
CA ASP A 196 16.25 -1.81 32.49
C ASP A 196 15.25 -0.67 32.71
N TRP A 197 14.26 -0.92 33.55
CA TRP A 197 13.20 0.05 33.82
C TRP A 197 13.69 1.39 34.36
N ARG A 198 14.84 1.46 35.05
CA ARG A 198 15.36 2.74 35.60
C ARG A 198 16.04 3.57 34.53
N ALA A 199 16.86 2.94 33.70
CA ALA A 199 17.53 3.60 32.60
C ALA A 199 16.58 3.96 31.46
N ALA A 200 15.49 3.20 31.29
CA ALA A 200 14.53 3.36 30.20
C ALA A 200 13.48 4.46 30.39
N ILE A 201 13.28 5.01 31.60
CA ILE A 201 12.18 5.96 31.88
C ILE A 201 12.21 7.14 30.92
N SER A 202 13.36 7.80 30.80
CA SER A 202 13.51 8.98 29.94
C SER A 202 13.26 8.67 28.46
N SER A 203 13.69 7.50 27.97
CA SER A 203 13.41 7.08 26.59
C SER A 203 11.93 6.77 26.38
N CYS A 204 11.27 6.15 27.36
CA CYS A 204 9.84 5.86 27.28
C CYS A 204 8.99 7.14 27.32
N GLU A 205 9.34 8.11 28.17
CA GLU A 205 8.68 9.42 28.23
C GLU A 205 8.81 10.19 26.91
N LEU A 206 9.98 10.15 26.28
CA LEU A 206 10.19 10.77 24.97
C LEU A 206 9.28 10.15 23.91
N LEU A 207 9.27 8.81 23.79
CA LEU A 207 8.44 8.09 22.82
C LEU A 207 6.93 8.37 23.03
N LEU A 208 6.47 8.43 24.28
CA LEU A 208 5.08 8.78 24.61
C LEU A 208 4.75 10.22 24.23
N SER A 209 5.65 11.17 24.52
CA SER A 209 5.46 12.58 24.22
C SER A 209 5.41 12.84 22.71
N GLU A 210 6.33 12.25 21.94
CA GLU A 210 6.36 12.37 20.48
C GLU A 210 5.10 11.80 19.86
N THR A 211 4.72 10.57 20.22
CA THR A 211 3.50 9.92 19.69
C THR A 211 2.24 10.71 20.02
N SER A 212 2.13 11.23 21.25
CA SER A 212 0.98 12.05 21.67
C SER A 212 0.91 13.37 20.91
N GLY A 213 2.06 14.01 20.66
CA GLY A 213 2.16 15.22 19.85
C GLY A 213 1.67 14.98 18.42
N THR A 214 2.15 13.91 17.79
CA THR A 214 1.74 13.54 16.42
C THR A 214 0.24 13.26 16.30
N LEU A 215 -0.35 12.55 17.27
CA LEU A 215 -1.80 12.27 17.27
C LEU A 215 -2.64 13.52 17.40
N ARG A 216 -2.20 14.44 18.26
CA ARG A 216 -2.89 15.72 18.45
C ARG A 216 -2.84 16.57 17.19
N GLU A 217 -1.67 16.68 16.56
CA GLU A 217 -1.53 17.42 15.30
C GLU A 217 -2.42 16.84 14.19
N LEU A 218 -2.50 15.51 14.10
CA LEU A 218 -3.38 14.82 13.15
C LEU A 218 -4.85 15.19 13.42
N GLN A 219 -5.29 15.09 14.68
CA GLN A 219 -6.67 15.41 15.07
C GLN A 219 -7.01 16.88 14.80
N ASP A 220 -6.16 17.80 15.24
CA ASP A 220 -6.35 19.25 15.04
C ASP A 220 -6.45 19.58 13.53
N THR A 221 -5.64 18.92 12.71
CA THR A 221 -5.64 19.11 11.25
C THR A 221 -6.94 18.59 10.60
N LEU A 222 -7.43 17.43 11.03
CA LEU A 222 -8.69 16.87 10.54
C LEU A 222 -9.91 17.68 10.97
N GLU A 223 -9.97 18.10 12.23
CA GLU A 223 -11.07 18.93 12.76
C GLU A 223 -11.13 20.27 12.01
N ALA A 224 -10.00 20.96 11.85
CA ALA A 224 -9.92 22.24 11.15
C ALA A 224 -10.33 22.16 9.67
N ALA A 225 -10.15 21.00 9.03
CA ALA A 225 -10.57 20.77 7.65
C ALA A 225 -12.02 20.29 7.56
N GLY A 226 -12.47 19.44 8.49
CA GLY A 226 -13.85 18.97 8.57
C GLY A 226 -14.84 20.13 8.69
N ASP A 227 -14.54 21.12 9.54
CA ASP A 227 -15.37 22.31 9.71
C ASP A 227 -15.47 23.15 8.42
N LYS A 228 -14.39 23.19 7.62
CA LYS A 228 -14.37 23.93 6.34
C LYS A 228 -15.03 23.17 5.19
N ALA A 229 -15.07 21.85 5.25
CA ALA A 229 -15.70 21.00 4.25
C ALA A 229 -17.20 20.84 4.48
N ALA A 230 -17.66 20.96 5.74
CA ALA A 230 -19.07 20.86 6.12
C ALA A 230 -19.83 22.20 6.13
N GLY A 231 -19.12 23.34 6.11
CA GLY A 231 -19.68 24.69 6.07
C GLY A 231 -19.70 25.30 4.68
#